data_AF-A0AAV8WNE0-F1
#
_entry.id   AF-A0AAV8WNE0-F1
#
_cell.length_a   1.000
_cell.length_b   1.000
_cell.length_c   1.000
_cell.angle_alpha   90.00
_cell.angle_beta   90.00
_cell.angle_gamma   90.00
#
_symmetry.space_group_name_H-M   'P 1'
#
loop_
_entity.id
_entity.type
_entity.pdbx_description
1 polymer ?
#
loop_
_entity_poly.entity_id
_entity_poly.type
_entity_poly.pdbx_seq_one_letter_code
_entity_poly.pdbx_strand_id
1 'polypeptide(L)' 'MLGLKLHKCEECFKTFFERHHLIIHLRTHSGERPYVCKVPECGKSFAESQKLKRHHAAKHNAVN' A
#
# COMPACT_ATOMS: atom_id res chain seq x y z
N MET A 1 17.64 -18.73 -20.53
CA MET A 1 16.46 -18.14 -19.86
C MET A 1 16.88 -17.66 -18.48
N LEU A 2 16.89 -16.36 -18.24
CA LEU A 2 17.20 -15.83 -16.90
C LEU A 2 16.06 -16.23 -15.95
N GLY A 3 16.37 -17.04 -14.95
CA GLY A 3 15.40 -17.47 -13.93
C GLY A 3 14.97 -16.27 -13.09
N LEU A 4 13.83 -15.67 -13.44
CA LEU A 4 13.22 -14.62 -12.64
C LEU A 4 12.71 -15.24 -11.34
N LYS A 5 13.39 -14.93 -10.22
CA LYS A 5 12.90 -15.31 -8.90
C LYS A 5 11.74 -14.40 -8.52
N LEU A 6 10.52 -14.93 -8.66
CA LEU A 6 9.32 -14.25 -8.20
C LEU A 6 9.05 -14.52 -6.72
N HIS A 7 8.37 -13.60 -6.07
CA HIS A 7 7.91 -13.69 -4.70
C HIS A 7 6.42 -14.06 -4.68
N LYS A 8 6.09 -15.23 -4.12
CA LYS A 8 4.74 -15.79 -4.09
C LYS A 8 4.03 -15.45 -2.78
N CYS A 9 2.76 -15.07 -2.86
CA CYS A 9 1.86 -15.02 -1.72
C CYS A 9 1.31 -16.42 -1.46
N GLU A 10 1.44 -16.95 -0.25
CA GLU A 10 0.95 -18.31 0.06
C GLU A 10 -0.56 -18.36 0.35
N GLU A 11 -1.22 -17.23 0.57
CA GLU A 11 -2.66 -17.18 0.82
C GLU A 11 -3.49 -17.18 -0.47
N CYS A 12 -3.02 -16.49 -1.51
CA CYS A 12 -3.76 -16.39 -2.79
C CYS A 12 -2.93 -16.73 -4.03
N PHE A 13 -1.69 -17.20 -3.85
CA PHE A 13 -0.78 -17.66 -4.90
C PHE A 13 -0.39 -16.63 -5.96
N LYS A 14 -0.72 -15.35 -5.76
CA LYS A 14 -0.21 -14.26 -6.60
C LYS A 14 1.30 -14.13 -6.50
N THR A 15 1.94 -13.84 -7.62
CA THR A 15 3.39 -13.64 -7.71
C THR A 15 3.73 -12.19 -7.97
N PHE A 16 4.84 -11.74 -7.38
CA PHE A 16 5.35 -10.39 -7.48
C PHE A 16 6.81 -10.43 -7.89
N PHE A 17 7.22 -9.52 -8.75
CA PHE A 17 8.63 -9.41 -9.16
C PHE A 17 9.53 -9.00 -8.01
N GLU A 18 9.03 -8.14 -7.12
CA GLU A 18 9.80 -7.60 -6.01
C GLU A 18 9.19 -7.98 -4.66
N ARG A 19 10.07 -8.26 -3.68
CA ARG A 19 9.65 -8.62 -2.31
C ARG A 19 8.80 -7.52 -1.67
N HIS A 20 9.11 -6.26 -1.93
CA HIS A 20 8.40 -5.13 -1.32
C HIS A 20 6.93 -5.08 -1.77
N HIS A 21 6.64 -5.42 -3.04
CA HIS A 21 5.27 -5.55 -3.55
C HIS A 21 4.51 -6.70 -2.88
N LEU A 22 5.17 -7.84 -2.63
CA LEU A 22 4.56 -8.93 -1.86
C LEU A 22 4.20 -8.47 -0.44
N ILE A 23 5.11 -7.77 0.26
CA ILE A 23 4.85 -7.28 1.63
C ILE A 23 3.65 -6.32 1.66
N ILE A 24 3.58 -5.38 0.72
CA ILE A 24 2.44 -4.47 0.57
C ILE A 24 1.16 -5.26 0.29
N HIS A 25 1.22 -6.27 -0.58
CA HIS A 25 0.09 -7.12 -0.88
C HIS A 25 -0.40 -7.90 0.34
N LEU A 26 0.48 -8.40 1.21
CA LEU A 26 0.05 -9.09 2.44
C LEU A 26 -0.83 -8.20 3.34
N ARG A 27 -0.72 -6.87 3.24
CA ARG A 27 -1.63 -5.94 3.93
C ARG A 27 -3.07 -5.99 3.43
N THR A 28 -3.32 -6.50 2.22
CA THR A 28 -4.68 -6.74 1.71
C THR A 28 -5.34 -7.92 2.39
N HIS A 29 -4.54 -8.84 2.94
CA HIS A 29 -5.01 -9.99 3.71
C HIS A 29 -5.19 -9.64 5.18
N SER A 30 -4.16 -9.01 5.80
CA SER A 30 -4.21 -8.64 7.22
C SER A 30 -5.07 -7.42 7.53
N GLY A 31 -5.35 -6.58 6.53
CA GLY A 31 -6.03 -5.29 6.72
C GLY A 31 -5.13 -4.20 7.33
N GLU A 32 -3.82 -4.45 7.49
CA GLU A 32 -2.88 -3.49 8.08
C GLU A 32 -2.81 -2.20 7.25
N ARG A 33 -2.98 -1.05 7.92
CA ARG A 33 -2.94 0.28 7.30
C ARG A 33 -2.06 1.23 8.10
N PRO A 34 -0.73 1.09 8.02
CA PRO A 34 0.21 1.83 8.87
C PRO A 34 0.29 3.32 8.53
N TYR A 35 -0.20 3.74 7.35
CA TYR A 35 -0.12 5.13 6.91
C TYR A 35 -1.40 5.88 7.23
N VAL A 36 -1.42 6.55 8.38
CA VAL A 36 -2.58 7.32 8.87
C VAL A 36 -2.51 8.76 8.40
N CYS A 37 -3.64 9.29 7.91
CA CYS A 37 -3.78 10.72 7.62
C CYS A 37 -3.79 11.49 8.94
N LYS A 38 -2.88 12.47 9.06
CA LYS A 38 -2.69 13.25 10.28
C LYS A 38 -3.66 14.44 10.42
N VAL A 39 -4.56 14.63 9.47
CA VAL A 39 -5.61 15.66 9.54
C VAL A 39 -6.65 15.20 10.58
N PRO A 40 -6.89 15.97 11.66
CA PRO A 40 -7.65 15.51 12.84
C PRO A 40 -9.02 14.92 12.52
N GLU A 41 -9.78 15.55 11.63
CA GLU A 41 -11.14 15.15 11.24
C GLU A 41 -11.20 14.06 10.15
N CYS A 42 -10.07 13.68 9.55
CA CYS A 42 -10.06 12.73 8.44
C CYS A 42 -10.09 11.27 8.88
N GLY A 43 -9.25 10.89 9.84
CA GLY A 43 -9.17 9.53 10.40
C GLY A 43 -8.83 8.40 9.40
N LYS A 44 -8.57 8.71 8.13
CA LYS A 44 -8.31 7.70 7.09
C LYS A 44 -6.91 7.10 7.21
N SER A 45 -6.80 5.80 6.98
CA SER A 45 -5.53 5.07 6.93
C SER A 45 -5.38 4.29 5.63
N PHE A 46 -4.13 4.05 5.24
CA PHE A 46 -3.76 3.44 3.97
C PHE A 46 -2.70 2.35 4.16
N ALA A 47 -2.74 1.34 3.29
CA ALA A 47 -1.75 0.26 3.25
C ALA A 47 -0.41 0.70 2.63
N GLU A 48 -0.37 1.84 1.93
CA GLU A 48 0.81 2.34 1.21
C GLU A 48 0.96 3.86 1.37
N SER A 49 2.22 4.32 1.45
CA SER A 49 2.54 5.74 1.61
C SER A 49 2.11 6.59 0.42
N GLN A 50 2.23 6.07 -0.81
CA GLN A 50 1.83 6.79 -2.03
C GLN A 50 0.32 7.02 -2.08
N LYS A 51 -0.48 6.07 -1.56
CA LYS A 51 -1.94 6.22 -1.43
C LYS A 51 -2.28 7.33 -0.43
N LEU A 52 -1.59 7.40 0.69
CA LEU A 52 -1.73 8.51 1.65
C LEU A 52 -1.35 9.86 1.02
N LYS A 53 -0.20 9.94 0.32
CA LYS A 53 0.24 11.17 -0.35
C LYS A 53 -0.80 11.68 -1.35
N ARG A 54 -1.31 10.79 -2.22
CA ARG A 54 -2.35 11.14 -3.20
C ARG A 54 -3.65 11.57 -2.51
N HIS A 55 -4.05 10.87 -1.46
CA HIS A 55 -5.22 11.25 -0.66
C HIS A 55 -5.05 12.65 -0.07
N HIS A 56 -3.91 12.91 0.56
CA HIS A 56 -3.60 14.20 1.18
C HIS A 56 -3.59 15.32 0.13
N ALA A 57 -2.95 15.11 -1.01
CA ALA A 57 -2.96 16.06 -2.12
C ALA A 57 -4.40 16.38 -2.59
N ALA A 58 -5.22 15.37 -2.83
CA ALA A 58 -6.55 15.53 -3.40
C ALA A 58 -7.63 16.00 -2.41
N LYS A 59 -7.43 15.81 -1.09
CA LYS A 59 -8.46 16.05 -0.07
C LYS A 59 -8.10 17.10 0.96
N HIS A 60 -6.82 17.41 1.12
CA HIS A 60 -6.32 18.31 2.16
C HIS A 60 -5.38 19.39 1.61
N ASN A 61 -4.76 19.17 0.45
CA ASN A 61 -3.98 20.20 -0.25
C ASN A 61 -4.74 20.72 -1.48
N ALA A 62 -6.05 20.91 -1.37
CA ALA A 62 -6.76 21.81 -2.27
C ALA A 62 -6.21 23.23 -2.00
N VAL A 63 -5.03 23.51 -2.54
CA VAL A 63 -4.52 24.87 -2.66
C VAL A 63 -5.33 25.48 -3.81
N ASN A 64 -6.06 26.53 -3.43
CA ASN A 64 -6.75 27.47 -4.31
C ASN A 64 -5.90 27.84 -5.54
#